data_AF-A0A397AVE3-F1
#
_entry.id   AF-A0A397AVE3-F1
#
_cell.length_a   1.000
_cell.length_b   1.000
_cell.length_c   1.000
_cell.angle_alpha   90.00
_cell.angle_beta   90.00
_cell.angle_gamma   90.00
#
_symmetry.space_group_name_H-M   'P 1'
#
loop_
_entity.id
_entity.type
_entity.pdbx_description
1 polymer ?
#
loop_
_entity_poly.entity_id
_entity_poly.type
_entity_poly.pdbx_seq_one_letter_code
_entity_poly.pdbx_strand_id
1 'polypeptide(L)'
;GERAVWTFDMDTDNHQIKRVQLKSVEFTIQLLPSKAPTVPLPRHFYGELAKTDDGCAILSQSGHVAELVASLKDPTAVPLEKRAALWTLGHIGGTNRGMDLLTSHADDLVECIVHMATSCDLLSLRGTSLFVLGLIARSSAGKRALSHAGWAVPRDPLASVAVPNSVATLFVWPTATPPYPSDLVDVSFKPFVSPHFVKSAKTTAKTKEILRLVGDLSSTISQKEAGASLNRMKGSHPELFEDTETALAAHTILARYHYRLSARQFVMNLFEKADLSNAALNSFLWQGEDPQQAAPQGGRRRRSSVSAPSLSSTIQSLLHSHSKETVLATARHIPDHENTIFVGASEAMV
;
A
#
# COMPACT_ATOMS: atom_id res chain seq x y z
N GLY A 1 27.13 -4.91 6.98
CA GLY A 1 27.40 -3.67 7.72
C GLY A 1 28.33 -2.84 6.87
N GLU A 2 27.96 -1.59 6.62
CA GLU A 2 28.75 -0.64 5.83
C GLU A 2 30.15 -0.55 6.43
N ARG A 3 31.17 -0.77 5.60
CA ARG A 3 32.57 -0.79 6.01
C ARG A 3 33.20 0.50 5.48
N ALA A 4 33.83 1.25 6.38
CA ALA A 4 34.65 2.41 6.03
C ALA A 4 36.13 2.04 6.21
N VAL A 5 36.92 2.20 5.15
CA VAL A 5 38.38 2.03 5.17
C VAL A 5 39.01 3.41 5.23
N TRP A 6 39.85 3.62 6.23
CA TRP A 6 40.54 4.88 6.45
C TRP A 6 42.01 4.67 6.11
N THR A 7 42.51 5.39 5.12
CA THR A 7 43.91 5.31 4.70
C THR A 7 44.63 6.54 5.23
N PHE A 8 45.69 6.32 6.01
CA PHE A 8 46.53 7.38 6.54
C PHE A 8 47.91 7.31 5.90
N ASP A 9 48.49 8.47 5.63
CA ASP A 9 49.90 8.62 5.34
C ASP A 9 50.65 8.97 6.63
N MET A 10 51.80 8.36 6.84
CA MET A 10 52.59 8.52 8.06
C MET A 10 54.01 8.95 7.70
N ASP A 11 54.38 10.14 8.14
CA ASP A 11 55.75 10.63 8.04
C ASP A 11 56.52 10.25 9.31
N THR A 12 57.57 9.45 9.14
CA THR A 12 58.37 8.91 10.25
C THR A 12 59.82 9.31 10.11
N ASP A 13 60.42 9.77 11.19
CA ASP A 13 61.83 10.13 11.26
C ASP A 13 62.48 9.39 12.43
N ASN A 14 63.59 8.69 12.19
CA ASN A 14 64.20 7.75 13.16
C ASN A 14 63.19 6.80 13.85
N HIS A 15 62.26 6.24 13.06
CA HIS A 15 61.20 5.33 13.54
C HIS A 15 60.23 5.95 14.56
N GLN A 16 60.24 7.29 14.72
CA GLN A 16 59.21 8.01 15.44
C GLN A 16 58.26 8.71 14.47
N ILE A 17 56.96 8.48 14.65
CA ILE A 17 55.90 9.08 13.84
C ILE A 17 55.84 10.58 14.17
N LYS A 18 56.18 11.43 13.20
CA LYS A 18 56.13 12.90 13.36
C LYS A 18 54.78 13.48 12.93
N ARG A 19 54.19 12.93 11.88
CA ARG A 19 52.93 13.45 11.32
C ARG A 19 52.13 12.31 10.73
N VAL A 20 50.83 12.31 11.00
CA VAL A 20 49.85 11.40 10.39
C VAL A 20 48.84 12.25 9.66
N GLN A 21 48.62 11.98 8.37
CA GLN A 21 47.63 12.66 7.55
C GLN A 21 46.60 11.66 7.04
N LEU A 22 45.32 12.00 7.13
CA LEU A 22 44.27 11.20 6.52
C LEU A 22 44.33 11.41 5.00
N LYS A 23 44.57 10.34 4.25
CA LYS A 23 44.70 10.36 2.79
C LYS A 23 43.38 10.11 2.10
N SER A 24 42.61 9.13 2.57
CA SER A 24 41.29 8.83 2.01
C SER A 24 40.40 8.12 3.02
N VAL A 25 39.10 8.26 2.83
CA VAL A 25 38.07 7.46 3.49
C VAL A 25 37.21 6.84 2.41
N GLU A 26 37.24 5.53 2.31
CA GLU A 26 36.43 4.77 1.36
C GLU A 26 35.27 4.13 2.12
N PHE A 27 34.03 4.35 1.66
CA PHE A 27 32.85 3.71 2.22
C PHE A 27 32.21 2.78 1.19
N THR A 28 31.81 1.59 1.63
CA THR A 28 30.94 0.72 0.84
C THR A 28 29.50 0.93 1.28
N ILE A 29 28.71 1.58 0.41
CA ILE A 29 27.26 1.75 0.62
C ILE A 29 26.54 0.64 -0.14
N GLN A 30 25.68 -0.08 0.57
CA GLN A 30 24.78 -1.04 -0.04
C GLN A 30 23.55 -0.31 -0.60
N LEU A 31 23.55 -0.04 -1.91
CA LEU A 31 22.45 0.70 -2.57
C LEU A 31 21.15 -0.11 -2.68
N LEU A 32 21.27 -1.44 -2.81
CA LEU A 32 20.14 -2.35 -2.89
C LEU A 32 20.24 -3.41 -1.79
N PRO A 33 19.12 -3.76 -1.12
CA PRO A 33 19.14 -4.80 -0.12
C PRO A 33 19.57 -6.13 -0.76
N SER A 34 20.44 -6.87 -0.08
CA SER A 34 21.00 -8.15 -0.58
C SER A 34 19.90 -9.21 -0.74
N LYS A 35 18.78 -9.03 -0.06
CA LYS A 35 17.53 -9.73 -0.28
C LYS A 35 16.40 -8.70 -0.27
N ALA A 36 15.58 -8.69 -1.31
CA ALA A 36 14.35 -7.93 -1.27
C ALA A 36 13.50 -8.43 -0.08
N PRO A 37 12.96 -7.55 0.78
CA PRO A 37 12.03 -7.97 1.81
C PRO A 37 10.83 -8.63 1.13
N THR A 38 10.69 -9.94 1.31
CA THR A 38 9.55 -10.69 0.77
C THR A 38 8.39 -10.56 1.74
N VAL A 39 7.25 -10.07 1.27
CA VAL A 39 6.00 -10.20 2.01
C VAL A 39 5.50 -11.64 1.80
N PRO A 40 5.53 -12.52 2.82
CA PRO A 40 5.02 -13.87 2.66
C PRO A 40 3.52 -13.79 2.38
N LEU A 41 3.10 -14.36 1.24
CA LEU A 41 1.71 -14.41 0.89
C LEU A 41 0.99 -15.41 1.82
N PRO A 42 -0.10 -15.03 2.50
CA PRO A 42 -0.83 -15.94 3.38
C PRO A 42 -1.33 -17.18 2.64
N ARG A 43 -1.45 -18.30 3.36
CA ARG A 43 -2.09 -19.51 2.81
C ARG A 43 -3.57 -19.24 2.62
N HIS A 44 -4.11 -19.66 1.48
CA HIS A 44 -5.52 -19.51 1.15
C HIS A 44 -6.17 -20.87 0.97
N PHE A 45 -7.27 -21.13 1.66
CA PHE A 45 -7.94 -22.43 1.68
C PHE A 45 -8.23 -22.97 0.27
N TYR A 46 -8.82 -22.16 -0.60
CA TYR A 46 -9.09 -22.53 -1.99
C TYR A 46 -7.83 -22.85 -2.79
N GLY A 47 -6.72 -22.15 -2.53
CA GLY A 47 -5.44 -22.43 -3.19
C GLY A 47 -4.79 -23.72 -2.70
N GLU A 48 -5.04 -24.14 -1.46
CA GLU A 48 -4.60 -25.45 -0.96
C GLU A 48 -5.43 -26.59 -1.55
N LEU A 49 -6.76 -26.42 -1.68
CA LEU A 49 -7.63 -27.40 -2.36
C LEU A 49 -7.24 -27.58 -3.83
N ALA A 50 -6.94 -26.49 -4.52
CA ALA A 50 -6.55 -26.51 -5.94
C ALA A 50 -5.23 -27.25 -6.22
N LYS A 51 -4.51 -27.73 -5.19
CA LYS A 51 -3.30 -28.56 -5.35
C LYS A 51 -3.60 -30.04 -5.53
N THR A 52 -4.77 -30.52 -5.11
CA THR A 52 -5.14 -31.94 -5.15
C THR A 52 -6.31 -32.18 -6.10
N ASP A 53 -6.42 -33.40 -6.64
CA ASP A 53 -7.53 -33.76 -7.54
C ASP A 53 -8.87 -33.75 -6.79
N ASP A 54 -8.90 -34.35 -5.60
CA ASP A 54 -10.08 -34.35 -4.72
C ASP A 54 -10.52 -32.93 -4.35
N GLY A 55 -9.56 -32.04 -4.06
CA GLY A 55 -9.84 -30.65 -3.76
C GLY A 55 -10.42 -29.92 -4.97
N CYS A 56 -9.91 -30.16 -6.18
CA CYS A 56 -10.49 -29.61 -7.41
C CYS A 56 -11.90 -30.14 -7.68
N ALA A 57 -12.17 -31.42 -7.37
CA ALA A 57 -13.52 -32.00 -7.48
C ALA A 57 -14.51 -31.32 -6.52
N ILE A 58 -14.09 -31.07 -5.27
CA ILE A 58 -14.89 -30.33 -4.28
C ILE A 58 -15.17 -28.90 -4.77
N LEU A 59 -14.13 -28.21 -5.28
CA LEU A 59 -14.29 -26.86 -5.81
C LEU A 59 -15.27 -26.82 -6.99
N SER A 60 -15.18 -27.76 -7.91
CA SER A 60 -16.09 -27.87 -9.05
C SER A 60 -17.54 -28.12 -8.61
N GLN A 61 -17.75 -28.99 -7.62
CA GLN A 61 -19.09 -29.34 -7.13
C GLN A 61 -19.74 -28.21 -6.28
N SER A 62 -18.92 -27.39 -5.61
CA SER A 62 -19.42 -26.32 -4.74
C SER A 62 -20.15 -25.18 -5.48
N GLY A 63 -19.88 -24.98 -6.78
CA GLY A 63 -20.39 -23.84 -7.54
C GLY A 63 -19.72 -22.50 -7.22
N HIS A 64 -18.83 -22.43 -6.22
CA HIS A 64 -18.22 -21.18 -5.78
C HIS A 64 -17.37 -20.52 -6.88
N VAL A 65 -16.70 -21.30 -7.74
CA VAL A 65 -15.91 -20.74 -8.85
C VAL A 65 -16.78 -19.89 -9.77
N ALA A 66 -17.97 -20.40 -10.14
CA ALA A 66 -18.89 -19.67 -11.00
C ALA A 66 -19.42 -18.39 -10.33
N GLU A 67 -19.74 -18.45 -9.03
CA GLU A 67 -20.19 -17.28 -8.26
C GLU A 67 -19.11 -16.19 -8.19
N LEU A 68 -17.85 -16.58 -7.93
CA LEU A 68 -16.73 -15.64 -7.85
C LEU A 68 -16.46 -14.98 -9.21
N VAL A 69 -16.53 -15.74 -10.31
CA VAL A 69 -16.40 -15.20 -11.67
C VAL A 69 -17.54 -14.24 -11.98
N ALA A 70 -18.78 -14.59 -11.62
CA ALA A 70 -19.94 -13.71 -11.80
C ALA A 70 -19.79 -12.40 -11.01
N SER A 71 -19.30 -12.46 -9.77
CA SER A 71 -19.03 -11.28 -8.93
C SER A 71 -17.99 -10.33 -9.54
N LEU A 72 -16.96 -10.86 -10.22
CA LEU A 72 -15.99 -10.01 -10.93
C LEU A 72 -16.64 -9.25 -12.09
N LYS A 73 -17.46 -9.94 -12.88
CA LYS A 73 -18.11 -9.41 -14.08
C LYS A 73 -19.29 -8.47 -13.75
N ASP A 74 -19.90 -8.60 -12.59
CA ASP A 74 -21.00 -7.73 -12.15
C ASP A 74 -20.50 -6.29 -11.88
N PRO A 75 -20.96 -5.27 -12.63
CA PRO A 75 -20.55 -3.88 -12.40
C PRO A 75 -21.09 -3.30 -11.08
N THR A 76 -22.11 -3.92 -10.48
CA THR A 76 -22.76 -3.46 -9.25
C THR A 76 -22.17 -4.06 -7.98
N ALA A 77 -21.40 -5.15 -8.10
CA ALA A 77 -20.74 -5.82 -6.99
C ALA A 77 -19.81 -4.88 -6.23
N VAL A 78 -19.80 -4.99 -4.90
CA VAL A 78 -19.03 -4.04 -4.09
C VAL A 78 -17.52 -4.28 -4.29
N PRO A 79 -16.68 -3.24 -4.22
CA PRO A 79 -15.24 -3.39 -4.43
C PRO A 79 -14.57 -4.45 -3.55
N LEU A 80 -15.09 -4.67 -2.34
CA LEU A 80 -14.57 -5.67 -1.43
C LEU A 80 -14.84 -7.11 -1.93
N GLU A 81 -16.04 -7.39 -2.42
CA GLU A 81 -16.40 -8.69 -2.98
C GLU A 81 -15.52 -8.98 -4.20
N LYS A 82 -15.32 -7.99 -5.08
CA LYS A 82 -14.40 -8.12 -6.22
C LYS A 82 -12.98 -8.44 -5.77
N ARG A 83 -12.48 -7.82 -4.69
CA ARG A 83 -11.15 -8.16 -4.14
C ARG A 83 -11.11 -9.58 -3.60
N ALA A 84 -12.13 -10.01 -2.86
CA ALA A 84 -12.21 -11.36 -2.32
C ALA A 84 -12.23 -12.40 -3.45
N ALA A 85 -13.01 -12.15 -4.51
CA ALA A 85 -13.05 -12.98 -5.70
C ALA A 85 -11.70 -13.01 -6.43
N LEU A 86 -11.09 -11.85 -6.68
CA LEU A 86 -9.77 -11.71 -7.29
C LEU A 86 -8.72 -12.54 -6.54
N TRP A 87 -8.59 -12.37 -5.22
CA TRP A 87 -7.62 -13.14 -4.43
C TRP A 87 -7.91 -14.63 -4.47
N THR A 88 -9.17 -15.03 -4.30
CA THR A 88 -9.56 -16.45 -4.30
C THR A 88 -9.23 -17.12 -5.62
N LEU A 89 -9.63 -16.51 -6.74
CA LEU A 89 -9.37 -17.03 -8.09
C LEU A 89 -7.87 -17.01 -8.41
N GLY A 90 -7.13 -15.98 -8.00
CA GLY A 90 -5.67 -15.93 -8.13
C GLY A 90 -4.96 -17.06 -7.40
N HIS A 91 -5.43 -17.41 -6.19
CA HIS A 91 -4.89 -18.52 -5.41
C HIS A 91 -5.18 -19.89 -6.04
N ILE A 92 -6.36 -20.07 -6.64
CA ILE A 92 -6.70 -21.29 -7.39
C ILE A 92 -5.84 -21.37 -8.67
N GLY A 93 -5.80 -20.30 -9.47
CA GLY A 93 -5.05 -20.24 -10.73
C GLY A 93 -3.52 -20.26 -10.57
N GLY A 94 -3.03 -20.06 -9.35
CA GLY A 94 -1.61 -20.23 -9.00
C GLY A 94 -1.13 -21.68 -9.00
N THR A 95 -2.02 -22.66 -9.18
CA THR A 95 -1.67 -24.08 -9.40
C THR A 95 -2.06 -24.49 -10.82
N ASN A 96 -1.36 -25.46 -11.42
CA ASN A 96 -1.69 -25.92 -12.79
C ASN A 96 -3.11 -26.50 -12.85
N ARG A 97 -3.46 -27.40 -11.91
CA ARG A 97 -4.78 -28.04 -11.84
C ARG A 97 -5.90 -27.03 -11.59
N GLY A 98 -5.65 -26.08 -10.67
CA GLY A 98 -6.60 -25.02 -10.40
C GLY A 98 -6.80 -24.12 -11.62
N MET A 99 -5.73 -23.78 -12.35
CA MET A 99 -5.87 -23.02 -13.59
C MET A 99 -6.66 -23.77 -14.66
N ASP A 100 -6.44 -25.08 -14.82
CA ASP A 100 -7.21 -25.91 -15.74
C ASP A 100 -8.71 -25.94 -15.35
N LEU A 101 -9.01 -26.07 -14.04
CA LEU A 101 -10.37 -25.99 -13.50
C LEU A 101 -11.02 -24.62 -13.74
N LEU A 102 -10.28 -23.52 -13.56
CA LEU A 102 -10.79 -22.18 -13.83
C LEU A 102 -11.11 -22.01 -15.31
N THR A 103 -10.22 -22.47 -16.19
CA THR A 103 -10.39 -22.39 -17.65
C THR A 103 -11.60 -23.19 -18.12
N SER A 104 -11.92 -24.32 -17.46
CA SER A 104 -13.12 -25.10 -17.80
C SER A 104 -14.44 -24.41 -17.43
N HIS A 105 -14.41 -23.45 -16.50
CA HIS A 105 -15.60 -22.70 -16.06
C HIS A 105 -15.71 -21.33 -16.73
N ALA A 106 -14.57 -20.68 -16.98
CA ALA A 106 -14.46 -19.37 -17.59
C ALA A 106 -13.13 -19.27 -18.34
N ASP A 107 -13.19 -19.50 -19.66
CA ASP A 107 -12.05 -19.41 -20.56
C ASP A 107 -11.50 -17.97 -20.67
N ASP A 108 -12.38 -16.98 -20.53
CA ASP A 108 -12.07 -15.54 -20.57
C ASP A 108 -11.64 -14.93 -19.21
N LEU A 109 -11.38 -15.77 -18.19
CA LEU A 109 -11.10 -15.27 -16.85
C LEU A 109 -9.83 -14.42 -16.80
N VAL A 110 -8.77 -14.82 -17.49
CA VAL A 110 -7.49 -14.09 -17.47
C VAL A 110 -7.65 -12.75 -18.17
N GLU A 111 -8.34 -12.70 -19.30
CA GLU A 111 -8.69 -11.50 -20.04
C GLU A 111 -9.53 -10.55 -19.17
N CYS A 112 -10.50 -11.10 -18.41
CA CYS A 112 -11.30 -10.33 -17.46
C CYS A 112 -10.42 -9.67 -16.39
N ILE A 113 -9.47 -10.41 -15.80
CA ILE A 113 -8.56 -9.87 -14.77
C ILE A 113 -7.59 -8.85 -15.39
N VAL A 114 -7.10 -9.08 -16.61
CA VAL A 114 -6.28 -8.12 -17.37
C VAL A 114 -7.05 -6.83 -17.64
N HIS A 115 -8.32 -6.93 -18.03
CA HIS A 115 -9.19 -5.78 -18.19
C HIS A 115 -9.37 -5.02 -16.86
N MET A 116 -9.56 -5.73 -15.75
CA MET A 116 -9.61 -5.10 -14.43
C MET A 116 -8.29 -4.40 -14.06
N ALA A 117 -7.14 -4.98 -14.41
CA ALA A 117 -5.82 -4.40 -14.15
C ALA A 117 -5.55 -3.12 -14.95
N THR A 118 -6.08 -3.02 -16.17
CA THR A 118 -5.77 -1.94 -17.13
C THR A 118 -6.84 -0.87 -17.21
N SER A 119 -8.12 -1.23 -17.01
CA SER A 119 -9.26 -0.39 -17.38
C SER A 119 -10.19 -0.04 -16.22
N CYS A 120 -10.15 -0.77 -15.09
CA CYS A 120 -11.08 -0.52 -13.96
C CYS A 120 -10.93 0.91 -13.40
N ASP A 121 -12.02 1.67 -13.25
CA ASP A 121 -11.96 3.06 -12.74
C ASP A 121 -11.37 3.15 -11.33
N LEU A 122 -11.54 2.10 -10.52
CA LEU A 122 -11.01 2.06 -9.16
C LEU A 122 -9.57 1.55 -9.17
N LEU A 123 -8.60 2.46 -9.06
CA LEU A 123 -7.16 2.16 -9.08
C LEU A 123 -6.72 1.10 -8.07
N SER A 124 -7.37 1.04 -6.91
CA SER A 124 -7.07 0.00 -5.92
C SER A 124 -7.44 -1.42 -6.38
N LEU A 125 -8.48 -1.56 -7.22
CA LEU A 125 -8.80 -2.82 -7.90
C LEU A 125 -7.80 -3.12 -9.02
N ARG A 126 -7.31 -2.10 -9.75
CA ARG A 126 -6.20 -2.29 -10.70
C ARG A 126 -4.97 -2.88 -10.01
N GLY A 127 -4.56 -2.28 -8.90
CA GLY A 127 -3.44 -2.77 -8.08
C GLY A 127 -3.65 -4.19 -7.55
N THR A 128 -4.85 -4.53 -7.08
CA THR A 128 -5.18 -5.90 -6.65
C THR A 128 -5.09 -6.89 -7.82
N SER A 129 -5.60 -6.51 -8.98
CA SER A 129 -5.57 -7.35 -10.19
C SER A 129 -4.14 -7.62 -10.65
N LEU A 130 -3.24 -6.64 -10.56
CA LEU A 130 -1.81 -6.82 -10.84
C LEU A 130 -1.16 -7.89 -9.94
N PHE A 131 -1.45 -7.88 -8.64
CA PHE A 131 -0.97 -8.93 -7.74
C PHE A 131 -1.52 -10.31 -8.10
N VAL A 132 -2.80 -10.38 -8.47
CA VAL A 132 -3.47 -11.62 -8.87
C VAL A 132 -2.91 -12.20 -10.17
N LEU A 133 -2.62 -11.36 -11.17
CA LEU A 133 -1.91 -11.80 -12.38
C LEU A 133 -0.52 -12.36 -12.04
N GLY A 134 0.17 -11.76 -11.06
CA GLY A 134 1.41 -12.29 -10.49
C GLY A 134 1.26 -13.64 -9.78
N LEU A 135 0.11 -13.93 -9.18
CA LEU A 135 -0.20 -15.25 -8.61
C LEU A 135 -0.44 -16.30 -9.70
N ILE A 136 -1.23 -15.96 -10.72
CA ILE A 136 -1.53 -16.85 -11.86
C ILE A 136 -0.23 -17.21 -12.60
N ALA A 137 0.73 -16.28 -12.68
CA ALA A 137 2.06 -16.51 -13.24
C ALA A 137 2.87 -17.63 -12.55
N ARG A 138 2.44 -18.15 -11.39
CA ARG A 138 3.12 -19.27 -10.70
C ARG A 138 2.84 -20.63 -11.34
N SER A 139 1.76 -20.77 -12.11
CA SER A 139 1.42 -22.01 -12.82
C SER A 139 1.88 -21.93 -14.28
N SER A 140 2.35 -23.03 -14.87
CA SER A 140 2.73 -23.07 -16.29
C SER A 140 1.52 -22.86 -17.21
N ALA A 141 0.35 -23.37 -16.82
CA ALA A 141 -0.92 -23.06 -17.49
C ALA A 141 -1.26 -21.56 -17.44
N GLY A 142 -1.11 -20.94 -16.27
CA GLY A 142 -1.34 -19.51 -16.08
C GLY A 142 -0.34 -18.63 -16.85
N LYS A 143 0.95 -19.01 -16.88
CA LYS A 143 1.95 -18.35 -17.73
C LYS A 143 1.55 -18.34 -19.20
N ARG A 144 1.04 -19.47 -19.70
CA ARG A 144 0.53 -19.54 -21.08
C ARG A 144 -0.67 -18.63 -21.28
N ALA A 145 -1.67 -18.69 -20.39
CA ALA A 145 -2.86 -17.83 -20.50
C ALA A 145 -2.50 -16.33 -20.49
N LEU A 146 -1.61 -15.91 -19.58
CA LEU A 146 -1.09 -14.54 -19.52
C LEU A 146 -0.37 -14.14 -20.82
N SER A 147 0.44 -15.03 -21.38
CA SER A 147 1.10 -14.77 -22.66
C SER A 147 0.11 -14.56 -23.81
N HIS A 148 -1.00 -15.32 -23.85
CA HIS A 148 -2.07 -15.12 -24.85
C HIS A 148 -2.80 -13.79 -24.63
N ALA A 149 -2.97 -13.37 -23.38
CA ALA A 149 -3.54 -12.08 -23.01
C ALA A 149 -2.58 -10.88 -23.19
N GLY A 150 -1.38 -11.08 -23.73
CA GLY A 150 -0.41 -10.02 -23.98
C GLY A 150 0.42 -9.59 -22.77
N TRP A 151 0.63 -10.49 -21.80
CA TRP A 151 1.43 -10.26 -20.61
C TRP A 151 2.66 -11.16 -20.57
N ALA A 152 3.82 -10.55 -20.33
CA ALA A 152 5.09 -11.22 -20.14
C ALA A 152 5.26 -11.66 -18.67
N VAL A 153 5.78 -12.87 -18.49
CA VAL A 153 6.09 -13.45 -17.17
C VAL A 153 7.57 -13.88 -17.16
N PRO A 154 8.33 -13.63 -16.07
CA PRO A 154 9.70 -14.10 -15.98
C PRO A 154 9.83 -15.62 -16.05
N ARG A 155 11.00 -16.07 -16.55
CA ARG A 155 11.35 -17.49 -16.58
C ARG A 155 11.57 -18.06 -15.17
N ASP A 156 12.03 -17.24 -14.25
CA ASP A 156 12.24 -17.61 -12.85
C ASP A 156 10.92 -18.16 -12.24
N PRO A 157 10.89 -19.42 -11.77
CA PRO A 157 9.75 -20.01 -11.10
C PRO A 157 9.36 -19.32 -9.79
N LEU A 158 10.30 -18.60 -9.15
CA LEU A 158 10.07 -17.89 -7.90
C LEU A 158 9.47 -16.48 -8.12
N ALA A 159 9.57 -15.96 -9.35
CA ALA A 159 9.02 -14.66 -9.70
C ALA A 159 7.49 -14.75 -9.86
N SER A 160 6.76 -14.20 -8.89
CA SER A 160 5.29 -14.08 -8.92
C SER A 160 4.89 -12.71 -9.49
N VAL A 161 5.24 -12.45 -10.74
CA VAL A 161 4.97 -11.17 -11.43
C VAL A 161 4.57 -11.41 -12.86
N ALA A 162 3.63 -10.59 -13.35
CA ALA A 162 3.26 -10.48 -14.75
C ALA A 162 3.25 -9.00 -15.12
N VAL A 163 3.75 -8.67 -16.31
CA VAL A 163 3.82 -7.29 -16.81
C VAL A 163 3.24 -7.26 -18.23
N PRO A 164 2.42 -6.25 -18.60
CA PRO A 164 1.90 -6.18 -19.95
C PRO A 164 3.03 -5.93 -20.96
N ASN A 165 2.90 -6.47 -22.16
CA ASN A 165 3.85 -6.26 -23.25
C ASN A 165 3.99 -4.76 -23.63
N SER A 166 2.93 -3.98 -23.40
CA SER A 166 2.94 -2.52 -23.52
C SER A 166 2.66 -1.89 -22.16
N VAL A 167 3.70 -1.33 -21.54
CA VAL A 167 3.60 -0.72 -20.20
C VAL A 167 2.65 0.48 -20.17
N ALA A 168 2.47 1.18 -21.30
CA ALA A 168 1.54 2.29 -21.44
C ALA A 168 0.09 1.90 -21.05
N THR A 169 -0.28 0.63 -21.21
CA THR A 169 -1.62 0.12 -20.86
C THR A 169 -1.96 0.24 -19.37
N LEU A 170 -0.96 0.24 -18.47
CA LEU A 170 -1.19 0.42 -17.03
C LEU A 170 -1.50 1.87 -16.66
N PHE A 171 -1.03 2.81 -17.48
CA PHE A 171 -1.11 4.24 -17.23
C PHE A 171 -2.24 4.94 -18.00
N VAL A 172 -3.13 4.16 -18.64
CA VAL A 172 -4.35 4.70 -19.24
C VAL A 172 -5.28 5.13 -18.13
N TRP A 173 -5.30 6.42 -17.84
CA TRP A 173 -6.24 6.98 -16.89
C TRP A 173 -7.66 6.91 -17.46
N PRO A 174 -8.70 6.62 -16.66
CA PRO A 174 -10.08 6.74 -17.12
C PRO A 174 -10.29 8.14 -17.72
N THR A 175 -10.55 8.18 -19.03
CA THR A 175 -10.79 9.43 -19.79
C THR A 175 -12.22 9.91 -19.65
N ALA A 176 -13.10 9.13 -19.01
CA ALA A 176 -14.42 9.59 -18.62
C ALA A 176 -14.23 10.88 -17.82
N THR A 177 -14.73 12.00 -18.36
CA THR A 177 -14.96 13.22 -17.60
C THR A 177 -15.51 12.78 -16.26
N PRO A 178 -14.77 12.96 -15.17
CA PRO A 178 -15.22 12.46 -13.89
C PRO A 178 -16.63 13.08 -13.68
N PRO A 179 -17.61 12.31 -13.15
CA PRO A 179 -18.97 12.83 -12.95
C PRO A 179 -19.01 14.08 -12.06
N TYR A 180 -17.86 14.39 -11.44
CA TYR A 180 -17.47 15.68 -10.92
C TYR A 180 -16.21 16.08 -11.65
N PRO A 181 -16.11 17.24 -12.34
CA PRO A 181 -14.82 17.74 -12.79
C PRO A 181 -13.89 17.78 -11.57
N SER A 182 -12.98 16.80 -11.46
CA SER A 182 -11.78 16.94 -10.66
C SER A 182 -10.87 17.80 -11.48
N ASP A 183 -11.21 19.09 -11.57
CA ASP A 183 -10.21 20.10 -11.84
C ASP A 183 -9.05 19.76 -10.90
N LEU A 184 -7.85 19.65 -11.46
CA LEU A 184 -6.65 19.61 -10.66
C LEU A 184 -6.77 20.84 -9.75
N VAL A 185 -7.03 20.60 -8.46
CA VAL A 185 -7.12 21.70 -7.49
C VAL A 185 -5.79 22.39 -7.63
N ASP A 186 -5.80 23.61 -8.14
CA ASP A 186 -4.59 24.37 -8.28
C ASP A 186 -4.06 24.56 -6.87
N VAL A 187 -3.04 23.77 -6.53
CA VAL A 187 -2.38 23.81 -5.23
C VAL A 187 -1.53 25.07 -5.13
N SER A 188 -1.60 25.99 -6.13
CA SER A 188 -1.20 27.38 -6.01
C SER A 188 -1.95 28.06 -4.87
N PHE A 189 -1.51 27.77 -3.65
CA PHE A 189 -1.48 28.65 -2.50
C PHE A 189 -2.69 29.56 -2.30
N LYS A 190 -3.92 29.06 -2.49
CA LYS A 190 -4.99 29.52 -1.61
C LYS A 190 -4.61 28.94 -0.25
N PRO A 191 -4.31 29.78 0.77
CA PRO A 191 -3.93 29.27 2.07
C PRO A 191 -5.03 28.29 2.45
N PHE A 192 -4.68 27.04 2.72
CA PHE A 192 -5.60 26.10 3.35
C PHE A 192 -6.12 26.83 4.58
N VAL A 193 -7.35 27.37 4.49
CA VAL A 193 -7.96 28.07 5.60
C VAL A 193 -8.28 26.96 6.56
N SER A 194 -7.43 26.83 7.58
CA SER A 194 -7.63 25.91 8.69
C SER A 194 -9.09 26.07 9.08
N PRO A 195 -9.96 25.07 8.83
CA PRO A 195 -11.36 25.34 9.02
C PRO A 195 -11.54 25.65 10.50
N HIS A 196 -12.40 26.62 10.80
CA HIS A 196 -12.56 27.16 12.16
C HIS A 196 -13.26 26.15 13.11
N PHE A 197 -12.95 24.85 13.00
CA PHE A 197 -13.50 23.73 13.74
C PHE A 197 -13.43 23.92 15.26
N VAL A 198 -12.35 24.55 15.76
CA VAL A 198 -12.19 24.80 17.20
C VAL A 198 -13.12 25.92 17.71
N LYS A 199 -13.56 26.82 16.81
CA LYS A 199 -14.44 27.95 17.11
C LYS A 199 -15.90 27.72 16.69
N SER A 200 -16.22 26.59 16.05
CA SER A 200 -17.59 26.23 15.69
C SER A 200 -18.43 26.04 16.96
N ALA A 201 -19.57 26.73 17.04
CA ALA A 201 -20.50 26.62 18.16
C ALA A 201 -21.09 25.20 18.32
N LYS A 202 -20.92 24.35 17.29
CA LYS A 202 -21.37 22.95 17.26
C LYS A 202 -20.36 21.95 17.85
N THR A 203 -19.14 22.38 18.20
CA THR A 203 -18.08 21.45 18.65
C THR A 203 -18.31 20.98 20.09
N THR A 204 -18.72 19.72 20.23
CA THR A 204 -18.95 19.06 21.53
C THR A 204 -17.65 18.90 22.31
N ALA A 205 -17.70 18.91 23.65
CA ALA A 205 -16.53 18.67 24.52
C ALA A 205 -15.80 17.36 24.17
N LYS A 206 -16.55 16.31 23.78
CA LYS A 206 -16.01 15.02 23.33
C LYS A 206 -15.23 15.13 22.02
N THR A 207 -15.69 15.94 21.07
CA THR A 207 -14.95 16.22 19.83
C THR A 207 -13.62 16.91 20.13
N LYS A 208 -13.60 17.88 21.05
CA LYS A 208 -12.36 18.53 21.48
C LYS A 208 -11.39 17.52 22.11
N GLU A 209 -11.90 16.59 22.91
CA GLU A 209 -11.10 15.53 23.52
C GLU A 209 -10.53 14.54 22.48
N ILE A 210 -11.33 14.16 21.47
CA ILE A 210 -10.84 13.37 20.33
C ILE A 210 -9.66 14.08 19.65
N LEU A 211 -9.81 15.37 19.32
CA LEU A 211 -8.76 16.13 18.65
C LEU A 211 -7.52 16.31 19.54
N ARG A 212 -7.70 16.49 20.85
CA ARG A 212 -6.59 16.53 21.83
C ARG A 212 -5.81 15.22 21.83
N LEU A 213 -6.51 14.08 21.92
CA LEU A 213 -5.90 12.75 21.89
C LEU A 213 -5.22 12.44 20.54
N VAL A 214 -5.78 12.92 19.42
CA VAL A 214 -5.10 12.87 18.12
C VAL A 214 -3.80 13.69 18.16
N GLY A 215 -3.79 14.86 18.80
CA GLY A 215 -2.58 15.63 19.11
C GLY A 215 -1.52 14.81 19.84
N ASP A 216 -1.94 14.12 20.91
CA ASP A 216 -1.08 13.30 21.76
C ASP A 216 -0.46 12.08 21.06
N LEU A 217 -1.01 11.64 19.93
CA LEU A 217 -0.41 10.56 19.12
C LEU A 217 0.92 10.97 18.46
N SER A 218 1.26 12.26 18.44
CA SER A 218 2.54 12.75 17.89
C SER A 218 3.72 12.47 18.83
N SER A 219 3.45 12.36 20.14
CA SER A 219 4.46 12.10 21.17
C SER A 219 4.51 10.62 21.52
N THR A 220 5.73 10.08 21.58
CA THR A 220 5.99 8.67 21.88
C THR A 220 5.60 8.27 23.30
N ILE A 221 5.53 9.25 24.22
CA ILE A 221 5.21 9.02 25.63
C ILE A 221 3.71 8.81 25.79
N SER A 222 2.89 9.66 25.17
CA SER A 222 1.43 9.65 25.29
C SER A 222 0.72 8.74 24.28
N GLN A 223 1.41 8.30 23.22
CA GLN A 223 0.80 7.56 22.10
C GLN A 223 -0.01 6.33 22.55
N LYS A 224 0.49 5.53 23.50
CA LYS A 224 -0.16 4.29 23.94
C LYS A 224 -1.48 4.57 24.67
N GLU A 225 -1.46 5.53 25.59
CA GLU A 225 -2.63 5.94 26.35
C GLU A 225 -3.65 6.65 25.45
N ALA A 226 -3.18 7.55 24.59
CA ALA A 226 -4.03 8.27 23.64
C ALA A 226 -4.75 7.32 22.68
N GLY A 227 -4.03 6.32 22.13
CA GLY A 227 -4.61 5.30 21.27
C GLY A 227 -5.66 4.43 21.98
N ALA A 228 -5.40 4.05 23.23
CA ALA A 228 -6.37 3.27 24.03
C ALA A 228 -7.65 4.08 24.31
N SER A 229 -7.51 5.35 24.69
CA SER A 229 -8.64 6.25 24.95
C SER A 229 -9.45 6.54 23.68
N LEU A 230 -8.80 6.72 22.53
CA LEU A 230 -9.48 6.87 21.24
C LEU A 230 -10.29 5.63 20.86
N ASN A 231 -9.76 4.43 21.05
CA ASN A 231 -10.51 3.19 20.81
C ASN A 231 -11.71 3.05 21.75
N ARG A 232 -11.55 3.41 23.03
CA ARG A 232 -12.65 3.42 24.00
C ARG A 232 -13.75 4.38 23.57
N MET A 233 -13.38 5.60 23.17
CA MET A 233 -14.34 6.58 22.67
C MET A 233 -15.02 6.11 21.38
N LYS A 234 -14.31 5.44 20.47
CA LYS A 234 -14.93 4.86 19.26
C LYS A 234 -15.95 3.77 19.59
N GLY A 235 -15.70 2.98 20.63
CA GLY A 235 -16.66 1.99 21.13
C GLY A 235 -17.89 2.62 21.80
N SER A 236 -17.71 3.70 22.56
CA SER A 236 -18.80 4.37 23.29
C SER A 236 -19.59 5.38 22.45
N HIS A 237 -18.94 6.03 21.50
CA HIS A 237 -19.46 7.14 20.68
C HIS A 237 -19.05 6.99 19.21
N PRO A 238 -19.48 5.91 18.52
CA PRO A 238 -19.14 5.69 17.12
C PRO A 238 -19.57 6.84 16.22
N GLU A 239 -20.67 7.53 16.54
CA GLU A 239 -21.20 8.67 15.79
C GLU A 239 -20.19 9.82 15.61
N LEU A 240 -19.30 10.03 16.59
CA LEU A 240 -18.28 11.08 16.54
C LEU A 240 -17.13 10.75 15.58
N PHE A 241 -16.96 9.47 15.23
CA PHE A 241 -15.95 8.99 14.28
C PHE A 241 -16.52 8.78 12.88
N GLU A 242 -17.83 8.92 12.71
CA GLU A 242 -18.53 8.96 11.43
C GLU A 242 -18.78 10.41 10.97
N ASP A 243 -18.58 11.39 11.86
CA ASP A 243 -18.73 12.81 11.57
C ASP A 243 -17.60 13.37 10.68
N THR A 244 -17.97 13.93 9.53
CA THR A 244 -17.05 14.51 8.55
C THR A 244 -16.27 15.70 9.11
N GLU A 245 -16.91 16.55 9.94
CA GLU A 245 -16.26 17.73 10.51
C GLU A 245 -15.11 17.33 11.44
N THR A 246 -15.38 16.37 12.33
CA THR A 246 -14.37 15.81 13.25
C THR A 246 -13.25 15.09 12.50
N ALA A 247 -13.57 14.32 11.46
CA ALA A 247 -12.57 13.65 10.63
C ALA A 247 -11.64 14.66 9.94
N LEU A 248 -12.20 15.70 9.31
CA LEU A 248 -11.43 16.73 8.62
C LEU A 248 -10.52 17.52 9.58
N ALA A 249 -11.00 17.81 10.80
CA ALA A 249 -10.19 18.42 11.84
C ALA A 249 -9.02 17.53 12.28
N ALA A 250 -9.25 16.22 12.49
CA ALA A 250 -8.19 15.28 12.83
C ALA A 250 -7.14 15.18 11.71
N HIS A 251 -7.57 15.10 10.44
CA HIS A 251 -6.69 15.08 9.28
C HIS A 251 -5.89 16.37 9.11
N THR A 252 -6.47 17.53 9.47
CA THR A 252 -5.77 18.81 9.50
C THR A 252 -4.62 18.81 10.50
N ILE A 253 -4.83 18.23 11.69
CA ILE A 253 -3.76 18.07 12.70
C ILE A 253 -2.64 17.19 12.15
N LEU A 254 -2.97 16.06 11.52
CA LEU A 254 -1.98 15.17 10.89
C LEU A 254 -1.19 15.84 9.76
N ALA A 255 -1.80 16.77 9.03
CA ALA A 255 -1.12 17.53 7.97
C ALA A 255 -0.15 18.57 8.54
N ARG A 256 -0.49 19.16 9.69
CA ARG A 256 0.30 20.25 10.30
C ARG A 256 1.47 19.75 11.15
N TYR A 257 1.34 18.61 11.80
CA TYR A 257 2.36 18.10 12.72
C TYR A 257 2.98 16.79 12.24
N HIS A 258 4.16 16.48 12.81
CA HIS A 258 4.86 15.25 12.49
C HIS A 258 4.26 14.06 13.26
N TYR A 259 3.86 13.02 12.52
CA TYR A 259 3.33 11.77 13.05
C TYR A 259 4.02 10.59 12.40
N ARG A 260 4.29 9.55 13.18
CA ARG A 260 4.74 8.25 12.68
C ARG A 260 3.67 7.65 11.76
N LEU A 261 4.10 6.85 10.77
CA LEU A 261 3.19 6.20 9.83
C LEU A 261 2.07 5.40 10.54
N SER A 262 2.42 4.69 11.61
CA SER A 262 1.45 3.91 12.40
C SER A 262 0.36 4.78 13.04
N ALA A 263 0.70 5.98 13.52
CA ALA A 263 -0.28 6.91 14.08
C ALA A 263 -1.19 7.50 12.98
N ARG A 264 -0.62 7.84 11.81
CA ARG A 264 -1.41 8.31 10.65
C ARG A 264 -2.42 7.26 10.18
N GLN A 265 -1.97 6.02 10.02
CA GLN A 265 -2.82 4.88 9.64
C GLN A 265 -3.89 4.58 10.70
N PHE A 266 -3.53 4.65 11.98
CA PHE A 266 -4.48 4.48 13.08
C PHE A 266 -5.61 5.50 13.01
N VAL A 267 -5.30 6.79 12.84
CA VAL A 267 -6.33 7.85 12.72
C VAL A 267 -7.17 7.68 11.46
N MET A 268 -6.56 7.35 10.31
CA MET A 268 -7.30 7.04 9.07
C MET A 268 -8.33 5.92 9.28
N ASN A 269 -7.94 4.82 9.92
CA ASN A 269 -8.83 3.69 10.21
C ASN A 269 -9.88 4.04 11.30
N LEU A 270 -9.57 5.02 12.15
CA LEU A 270 -10.50 5.48 13.17
C LEU A 270 -11.74 6.10 12.52
N PHE A 271 -11.54 6.94 11.49
CA PHE A 271 -12.56 7.66 10.73
C PHE A 271 -12.95 7.00 9.40
N GLU A 272 -12.70 5.69 9.22
CA GLU A 272 -12.97 4.97 7.96
C GLU A 272 -14.42 5.12 7.46
N LYS A 273 -15.37 5.30 8.38
CA LYS A 273 -16.79 5.43 8.07
C LYS A 273 -17.26 6.87 7.86
N ALA A 274 -16.39 7.87 8.07
CA ALA A 274 -16.74 9.26 7.85
C ALA A 274 -16.94 9.55 6.35
N ASP A 275 -17.92 10.39 6.01
CA ASP A 275 -18.15 10.78 4.63
C ASP A 275 -17.10 11.82 4.19
N LEU A 276 -16.07 11.34 3.50
CA LEU A 276 -15.01 12.15 2.89
C LEU A 276 -15.21 12.34 1.38
N SER A 277 -16.46 12.26 0.89
CA SER A 277 -16.77 12.56 -0.51
C SER A 277 -16.53 14.03 -0.84
N ASN A 278 -16.25 14.34 -2.11
CA ASN A 278 -16.10 15.74 -2.56
C ASN A 278 -17.34 16.58 -2.20
N ALA A 279 -18.55 16.02 -2.28
CA ALA A 279 -19.78 16.70 -1.90
C ALA A 279 -19.79 17.10 -0.41
N ALA A 280 -19.45 16.18 0.48
CA ALA A 280 -19.38 16.45 1.91
C ALA A 280 -18.24 17.44 2.24
N LEU A 281 -17.06 17.25 1.65
CA LEU A 281 -15.90 18.12 1.87
C LEU A 281 -16.13 19.54 1.37
N ASN A 282 -16.82 19.72 0.23
CA ASN A 282 -17.14 21.04 -0.32
C ASN A 282 -17.98 21.89 0.64
N SER A 283 -18.85 21.28 1.46
CA SER A 283 -19.62 22.02 2.46
C SER A 283 -18.78 22.63 3.59
N PHE A 284 -17.57 22.12 3.82
CA PHE A 284 -16.65 22.60 4.86
C PHE A 284 -15.48 23.43 4.30
N LEU A 285 -15.09 23.18 3.06
CA LEU A 285 -13.91 23.79 2.43
C LEU A 285 -14.26 24.98 1.53
N TRP A 286 -15.50 25.10 1.07
CA TRP A 286 -15.94 26.16 0.14
C TRP A 286 -16.82 27.20 0.84
N GLN A 287 -16.34 28.45 0.93
CA GLN A 287 -17.12 29.61 1.43
C GLN A 287 -17.06 30.79 0.44
N GLY A 288 -17.19 30.52 -0.86
CA GLY A 288 -17.17 31.55 -1.91
C GLY A 288 -18.22 31.30 -2.98
N GLU A 289 -19.26 32.14 -2.95
CA GLU A 289 -20.41 32.31 -3.87
C GLU A 289 -21.34 31.11 -4.13
N ASP A 290 -22.64 31.38 -3.96
CA ASP A 290 -23.77 30.44 -4.08
C ASP A 290 -23.82 29.77 -5.46
N PRO A 291 -23.74 28.43 -5.56
CA PRO A 291 -24.21 27.72 -6.73
C PRO A 291 -25.73 27.54 -6.60
N GLN A 292 -26.50 28.60 -6.83
CA GLN A 292 -27.84 28.43 -7.37
C GLN A 292 -27.69 27.79 -8.76
N GLN A 293 -27.62 26.46 -8.80
CA GLN A 293 -27.84 25.53 -9.93
C GLN A 293 -26.93 24.31 -9.84
N ALA A 294 -27.16 23.43 -8.85
CA ALA A 294 -26.92 22.00 -9.03
C ALA A 294 -27.60 21.25 -7.89
N ALA A 295 -28.90 20.98 -8.03
CA ALA A 295 -29.51 19.90 -7.28
C ALA A 295 -29.25 18.58 -8.03
N PRO A 296 -28.61 17.57 -7.43
CA PRO A 296 -28.81 16.20 -7.85
C PRO A 296 -29.76 15.52 -6.86
N GLN A 297 -30.90 15.11 -7.40
CA GLN A 297 -31.84 14.22 -6.74
C GLN A 297 -31.16 12.86 -6.45
N GLY A 298 -31.38 12.33 -5.26
CA GLY A 298 -31.46 10.88 -5.01
C GLY A 298 -30.19 10.05 -5.22
N GLY A 299 -29.15 10.25 -4.41
CA GLY A 299 -28.07 9.28 -4.26
C GLY A 299 -28.33 8.34 -3.07
N ARG A 300 -28.73 7.09 -3.33
CA ARG A 300 -28.85 6.04 -2.31
C ARG A 300 -27.55 5.92 -1.50
N ARG A 301 -27.68 5.85 -0.17
CA ARG A 301 -26.62 5.61 0.82
C ARG A 301 -25.62 4.56 0.31
N ARG A 302 -24.42 4.97 -0.09
CA ARG A 302 -23.28 4.05 -0.24
C ARG A 302 -22.85 3.67 1.18
N ARG A 303 -23.27 2.48 1.61
CA ARG A 303 -22.69 1.83 2.80
C ARG A 303 -21.19 1.73 2.58
N SER A 304 -20.43 2.45 3.40
CA SER A 304 -19.00 2.24 3.58
C SER A 304 -18.76 0.75 3.88
N SER A 305 -17.80 0.19 3.15
CA SER A 305 -17.37 -1.20 3.16
C SER A 305 -17.26 -1.78 4.57
N VAL A 306 -17.87 -2.95 4.77
CA VAL A 306 -17.64 -3.80 5.94
C VAL A 306 -16.36 -4.60 5.68
N SER A 307 -15.29 -4.31 6.42
CA SER A 307 -14.16 -5.22 6.65
C SER A 307 -13.32 -5.62 5.43
N ALA A 308 -12.51 -4.69 4.90
CA ALA A 308 -11.30 -5.11 4.19
C ALA A 308 -10.22 -5.49 5.22
N PRO A 309 -9.48 -6.62 5.08
CA PRO A 309 -8.31 -6.85 5.90
C PRO A 309 -7.34 -5.69 5.66
N SER A 310 -7.02 -4.96 6.72
CA SER A 310 -6.23 -3.75 6.61
C SER A 310 -4.85 -4.08 6.03
N LEU A 311 -4.31 -3.16 5.24
CA LEU A 311 -2.91 -3.12 4.82
C LEU A 311 -1.92 -3.21 6.02
N SER A 312 -2.40 -3.20 7.27
CA SER A 312 -1.57 -3.30 8.47
C SER A 312 -0.95 -4.69 8.69
N SER A 313 -1.55 -5.79 8.21
CA SER A 313 -0.94 -7.12 8.42
C SER A 313 0.36 -7.28 7.61
N THR A 314 0.39 -6.72 6.40
CA THR A 314 1.59 -6.67 5.55
C THR A 314 2.67 -5.75 6.13
N ILE A 315 2.29 -4.66 6.79
CA ILE A 315 3.24 -3.66 7.34
C ILE A 315 3.81 -4.10 8.70
N GLN A 316 3.05 -4.82 9.52
CA GLN A 316 3.59 -5.38 10.77
C GLN A 316 4.73 -6.39 10.51
N SER A 317 4.72 -7.11 9.38
CA SER A 317 5.82 -7.98 8.97
C SER A 317 7.11 -7.20 8.64
N LEU A 318 7.01 -5.96 8.15
CA LEU A 318 8.16 -5.11 7.84
C LEU A 318 8.80 -4.53 9.11
N LEU A 319 7.99 -4.21 10.13
CA LEU A 319 8.48 -3.62 11.39
C LEU A 319 9.26 -4.60 12.28
N HIS A 320 9.01 -5.91 12.19
CA HIS A 320 9.74 -6.92 12.96
C HIS A 320 11.13 -7.25 12.38
N SER A 321 11.43 -6.84 11.14
CA SER A 321 12.72 -7.13 10.49
C SER A 321 13.88 -6.24 10.96
N HIS A 322 13.62 -5.21 11.76
CA HIS A 322 14.64 -4.26 12.24
C HIS A 322 15.09 -4.47 13.68
N SER A 323 14.70 -5.57 14.35
CA SER A 323 15.15 -5.84 15.72
C SER A 323 16.26 -6.89 15.81
N LYS A 324 17.46 -6.39 16.08
CA LYS A 324 18.63 -7.04 16.71
C LYS A 324 19.44 -8.04 15.87
N GLU A 325 20.56 -7.58 15.35
CA GLU A 325 21.78 -8.40 15.25
C GLU A 325 22.95 -7.66 15.93
N THR A 326 23.24 -8.06 17.16
CA THR A 326 24.53 -7.81 17.81
C THR A 326 25.46 -8.92 17.32
N VAL A 327 26.48 -8.61 16.51
CA VAL A 327 27.42 -9.64 16.03
C VAL A 327 28.84 -9.28 16.46
N LEU A 328 29.42 -10.16 17.28
CA LEU A 328 30.83 -10.23 17.63
C LEU A 328 31.70 -10.36 16.38
N ALA A 329 32.80 -9.61 16.36
CA ALA A 329 33.82 -9.70 15.32
C ALA A 329 34.52 -11.08 15.37
N THR A 330 34.42 -11.84 14.28
CA THR A 330 35.41 -12.88 13.94
C THR A 330 35.82 -12.72 12.49
N ALA A 331 37.12 -12.73 12.23
CA ALA A 331 37.73 -12.51 10.93
C ALA A 331 37.43 -13.70 9.99
N ARG A 332 36.82 -13.43 8.84
CA ARG A 332 36.81 -14.35 7.71
C ARG A 332 37.10 -13.61 6.40
N HIS A 333 37.73 -14.36 5.51
CA HIS A 333 38.31 -13.99 4.23
C HIS A 333 37.26 -13.59 3.19
N ILE A 334 37.62 -12.62 2.32
CA ILE A 334 36.80 -12.05 1.24
C ILE A 334 36.78 -13.01 0.04
N PRO A 335 35.63 -13.12 -0.67
CA PRO A 335 35.73 -13.19 -2.12
C PRO A 335 34.81 -12.19 -2.85
N ASP A 336 35.31 -11.81 -4.02
CA ASP A 336 34.67 -11.28 -5.22
C ASP A 336 34.48 -9.77 -5.41
N HIS A 337 35.10 -9.31 -6.51
CA HIS A 337 35.44 -7.93 -6.91
C HIS A 337 34.42 -7.29 -7.87
N GLU A 338 33.20 -7.83 -8.05
CA GLU A 338 32.36 -7.44 -9.20
C GLU A 338 31.34 -6.31 -8.95
N ASN A 339 31.16 -5.81 -7.71
CA ASN A 339 30.13 -4.80 -7.40
C ASN A 339 30.64 -3.54 -6.67
N THR A 340 31.94 -3.23 -6.74
CA THR A 340 32.52 -2.06 -6.06
C THR A 340 32.77 -0.93 -7.04
N ILE A 341 32.00 0.16 -6.94
CA ILE A 341 32.32 1.43 -7.60
C ILE A 341 33.10 2.29 -6.61
N PHE A 342 34.32 2.68 -6.97
CA PHE A 342 35.14 3.61 -6.19
C PHE A 342 34.70 5.04 -6.48
N VAL A 343 34.31 5.79 -5.45
CA VAL A 343 34.09 7.24 -5.53
C VAL A 343 35.20 7.90 -4.72
N GLY A 344 36.27 8.32 -5.39
CA GLY A 344 37.36 9.08 -4.79
C GLY A 344 37.03 10.57 -4.80
N ALA A 345 37.02 11.21 -3.63
CA ALA A 345 37.07 12.66 -3.52
C ALA A 345 38.54 13.10 -3.57
N SER A 346 38.95 13.74 -4.66
CA SER A 346 40.26 14.39 -4.77
C SER A 346 40.22 15.77 -4.09
N GLU A 347 41.12 15.94 -3.11
CA GLU A 347 41.66 17.19 -2.58
C GLU A 347 40.66 18.30 -2.18
N ALA A 348 40.39 18.38 -0.87
CA ALA A 348 40.12 19.65 -0.21
C ALA A 348 41.36 19.98 0.64
N MET A 349 42.20 20.90 0.15
CA MET A 349 43.28 21.51 0.93
C MET A 349 42.68 22.33 2.09
N VAL A 350 43.21 22.13 3.29
CA VAL A 350 43.09 23.08 4.42
C VAL A 350 44.32 23.98 4.42
#